data_AF-A0AA97PN41-F1
#
_entry.id   AF-A0AA97PN41-F1
#
_cell.length_a   1.000
_cell.length_b   1.000
_cell.length_c   1.000
_cell.angle_alpha   90.00
_cell.angle_beta   90.00
_cell.angle_gamma   90.00
#
_symmetry.space_group_name_H-M   'P 1'
#
loop_
_entity.id
_entity.type
_entity.pdbx_description
1 polymer ?
#
loop_
_entity_poly.entity_id
_entity_poly.type
_entity_poly.pdbx_seq_one_letter_code
_entity_poly.pdbx_strand_id
1 'polypeptide(L)'
;HIGPQAEMRVVKQAIAQQVDQTRRLWVYQFRRGPDEEWQPMCCFNSDFEFLPEDIEILNTHGMSRTCFASRELLLQRFTTSNEPLTAPGRTNMKDVMDGELDGSIVLYQNRLKWRREGNLKLSLEFRTEAERVEAIRLYFGIVLDQEESGGIKGTASEIRGSWFGTAFDEETI
;
A
#
# COMPACT_ATOMS: atom_id res chain seq x y z
N HIS A 1 4.18 6.62 0.00
CA HIS A 1 4.61 7.87 0.65
C HIS A 1 6.07 8.14 0.33
N ILE A 2 6.33 8.78 -0.81
CA ILE A 2 7.65 9.29 -1.15
C ILE A 2 7.43 10.78 -1.46
N GLY A 3 7.57 11.60 -0.44
CA GLY A 3 7.67 13.04 -0.58
C GLY A 3 9.14 13.44 -0.53
N PRO A 4 9.54 14.56 -1.15
CA PRO A 4 10.95 15.00 -1.17
C PRO A 4 11.51 15.30 0.23
N GLN A 5 10.63 15.50 1.22
CA GLN A 5 10.97 15.77 2.62
C GLN A 5 10.74 14.57 3.53
N ALA A 6 10.30 13.43 2.99
CA ALA A 6 10.06 12.25 3.79
C ALA A 6 11.39 11.63 4.22
N GLU A 7 11.46 11.22 5.48
CA GLU A 7 12.69 10.67 6.06
C GLU A 7 12.43 9.29 6.67
N MET A 8 13.46 8.47 6.59
CA MET A 8 13.46 7.09 7.07
C MET A 8 14.69 6.85 7.93
N ARG A 9 14.51 6.11 9.02
CA ARG A 9 15.64 5.67 9.85
C ARG A 9 15.38 4.31 10.45
N VAL A 10 16.46 3.66 10.86
CA VAL A 10 16.42 2.43 11.64
C VAL A 10 17.13 2.71 12.96
N VAL A 11 16.43 2.52 14.08
CA VAL A 11 16.94 2.81 15.43
C VAL A 11 16.83 1.59 16.32
N LYS A 12 17.77 1.41 17.24
CA LYS A 12 17.76 0.30 18.21
C LYS A 12 17.11 0.76 19.51
N GLN A 13 15.86 0.34 19.76
CA GLN A 13 15.07 0.78 20.92
C GLN A 13 14.16 -0.35 21.45
N ALA A 14 13.63 -0.19 22.66
CA ALA A 14 12.54 -1.04 23.15
C ALA A 14 11.21 -0.59 22.53
N ILE A 15 10.27 -1.51 22.38
CA ILE A 15 8.89 -1.20 21.99
C ILE A 15 7.96 -1.32 23.19
N ALA A 16 6.87 -0.54 23.22
CA ALA A 16 5.95 -0.49 24.34
C ALA A 16 5.31 -1.85 24.68
N GLN A 17 5.18 -2.72 23.67
CA GLN A 17 4.59 -4.05 23.80
C GLN A 17 5.50 -5.07 24.50
N GLN A 18 6.81 -4.81 24.64
CA GLN A 18 7.74 -5.72 25.31
C GLN A 18 7.56 -5.66 26.84
N VAL A 19 7.47 -6.81 27.50
CA VAL A 19 7.52 -6.86 28.98
C VAL A 19 8.92 -6.51 29.48
N ASP A 20 9.95 -7.10 28.87
CA ASP A 20 11.35 -6.81 29.17
C ASP A 20 11.84 -5.61 28.36
N GLN A 21 11.77 -4.43 28.98
CA GLN A 21 12.21 -3.16 28.41
C GLN A 21 13.74 -3.02 28.31
N THR A 22 14.54 -4.01 28.73
CA THR A 22 16.00 -4.00 28.53
C THR A 22 16.37 -4.53 27.14
N ARG A 23 15.53 -5.37 26.54
CA ARG A 23 15.72 -5.87 25.18
C ARG A 23 15.47 -4.75 24.18
N ARG A 24 16.34 -4.65 23.18
CA ARG A 24 16.28 -3.63 22.13
C ARG A 24 16.10 -4.32 20.79
N LEU A 25 15.10 -3.88 20.03
CA LEU A 25 14.85 -4.30 18.65
C LEU A 25 15.31 -3.22 17.68
N TRP A 26 15.56 -3.60 16.44
CA TRP A 26 15.66 -2.63 15.36
C TRP A 26 14.25 -2.19 14.99
N VAL A 27 14.01 -0.89 14.98
CA VAL A 27 12.72 -0.28 14.65
C VAL A 27 12.92 0.61 13.44
N TYR A 28 12.25 0.24 12.35
CA TYR A 28 12.15 1.08 11.17
C TYR A 28 11.09 2.15 11.41
N GLN A 29 11.49 3.41 11.25
CA GLN A 29 10.66 4.58 11.50
C GLN A 29 10.60 5.46 10.26
N PHE A 30 9.46 6.11 10.10
CA PHE A 30 9.14 7.00 9.00
C PHE A 30 8.53 8.30 9.53
N ARG A 31 8.85 9.43 8.89
CA ARG A 31 8.09 10.68 9.04
C ARG A 31 7.94 11.35 7.68
N ARG A 32 6.83 12.05 7.45
CA ARG A 32 6.52 12.64 6.14
C ARG A 32 7.30 13.93 5.88
N GLY A 33 7.71 14.62 6.95
CA GLY A 33 8.47 15.86 6.91
C GLY A 33 9.25 16.07 8.21
N PRO A 34 10.17 17.05 8.22
CA PRO A 34 11.07 17.30 9.35
C PRO A 34 10.34 17.74 10.63
N ASP A 35 9.16 18.35 10.47
CA ASP A 35 8.32 18.85 11.57
C ASP A 35 7.36 17.80 12.14
N GLU A 36 7.29 16.62 11.53
CA GLU A 36 6.45 15.51 12.01
C GLU A 36 7.20 14.57 12.96
N GLU A 37 6.43 13.95 13.86
CA GLU A 37 6.94 12.92 14.75
C GLU A 37 7.33 11.65 13.98
N TRP A 38 8.36 10.96 14.49
CA TRP A 38 8.77 9.66 13.97
C TRP A 38 7.72 8.59 14.29
N GLN A 39 7.15 7.98 13.26
CA GLN A 39 6.21 6.88 13.40
C GLN A 39 6.91 5.53 13.22
N PRO A 40 6.78 4.60 14.19
CA PRO A 40 7.28 3.24 14.02
C PRO A 40 6.42 2.50 12.99
N MET A 41 7.07 1.90 12.00
CA MET A 41 6.41 1.16 10.91
C MET A 41 6.48 -0.35 11.15
N CYS A 42 7.67 -0.86 11.46
CA CYS A 42 7.87 -2.25 11.85
C CYS A 42 9.13 -2.38 12.73
N CYS A 43 9.24 -3.52 13.41
CA CYS A 43 10.44 -3.88 14.16
C CYS A 43 10.89 -5.29 13.80
N PHE A 44 12.19 -5.53 13.91
CA PHE A 44 12.80 -6.84 13.67
C PHE A 44 13.97 -7.08 14.62
N ASN A 45 14.25 -8.34 14.88
CA ASN A 45 15.41 -8.76 15.66
C ASN A 45 16.60 -8.98 14.71
N SER A 46 17.82 -8.62 15.13
CA SER A 46 19.04 -8.93 14.37
C SER A 46 19.47 -10.39 14.49
N ASP A 47 19.04 -11.07 15.55
CA ASP A 47 19.60 -12.36 15.94
C ASP A 47 18.69 -13.54 15.53
N PHE A 48 17.69 -13.29 14.68
CA PHE A 48 16.72 -14.28 14.23
C PHE A 48 16.79 -14.42 12.71
N GLU A 49 17.11 -15.62 12.25
CA GLU A 49 17.07 -15.99 10.83
C GLU A 49 15.67 -16.51 10.49
N PHE A 50 15.11 -16.04 9.37
CA PHE A 50 13.86 -16.57 8.81
C PHE A 50 14.18 -17.64 7.77
N LEU A 51 13.62 -18.83 7.97
CA LEU A 51 13.61 -19.88 6.96
C LEU A 51 12.38 -19.73 6.05
N PRO A 52 12.40 -20.30 4.83
CA PRO A 52 11.22 -20.33 3.97
C PRO A 52 9.96 -20.86 4.67
N GLU A 53 10.12 -21.88 5.53
CA GLU A 53 9.02 -22.49 6.29
C GLU A 53 8.41 -21.52 7.31
N ASP A 54 9.22 -20.65 7.93
CA ASP A 54 8.73 -19.60 8.83
C ASP A 54 7.87 -18.58 8.06
N ILE A 55 8.27 -18.24 6.84
CA ILE A 55 7.54 -17.32 5.95
C ILE A 55 6.21 -17.94 5.52
N GLU A 56 6.20 -19.24 5.18
CA GLU A 56 4.97 -19.97 4.85
C GLU A 56 3.96 -19.93 6.00
N ILE A 57 4.42 -20.17 7.23
CA ILE A 57 3.58 -20.07 8.43
C ILE A 57 3.06 -18.64 8.60
N LEU A 58 3.91 -17.62 8.46
CA LEU A 58 3.48 -16.22 8.57
C LEU A 58 2.43 -15.84 7.52
N ASN A 59 2.56 -16.34 6.28
CA ASN A 59 1.59 -16.10 5.20
C ASN A 59 0.19 -16.65 5.54
N THR A 60 0.07 -17.66 6.41
CA THR A 60 -1.24 -18.13 6.87
C THR A 60 -2.00 -17.08 7.67
N HIS A 61 -1.30 -16.18 8.38
CA HIS A 61 -1.96 -15.08 9.08
C HIS A 61 -2.66 -14.11 8.12
N GLY A 62 -2.11 -13.93 6.92
CA GLY A 62 -2.72 -13.15 5.85
C GLY A 62 -4.11 -13.67 5.45
N MET A 63 -4.37 -14.97 5.65
CA MET A 63 -5.66 -15.61 5.40
C MET A 63 -6.62 -15.55 6.60
N SER A 64 -6.18 -15.06 7.76
CA SER A 64 -7.02 -14.97 8.96
C SER A 64 -8.13 -13.95 8.76
N ARG A 65 -9.33 -14.29 9.25
CA ARG A 65 -10.48 -13.37 9.36
C ARG A 65 -10.26 -12.18 10.26
N THR A 66 -9.11 -12.02 10.92
CA THR A 66 -8.71 -10.81 11.66
C THR A 66 -7.81 -9.89 10.83
N CYS A 67 -7.14 -10.42 9.80
CA CYS A 67 -6.23 -9.64 8.96
C CYS A 67 -7.01 -8.82 7.92
N PHE A 68 -6.66 -7.53 7.76
CA PHE A 68 -7.31 -6.65 6.79
C PHE A 68 -7.13 -7.15 5.35
N ALA A 69 -5.94 -7.67 5.01
CA ALA A 69 -5.62 -8.17 3.67
C ALA A 69 -6.52 -9.34 3.20
N SER A 70 -7.18 -10.05 4.13
CA SER A 70 -8.14 -11.11 3.78
C SER A 70 -9.53 -10.58 3.38
N ARG A 71 -9.82 -9.30 3.61
CA ARG A 71 -11.16 -8.71 3.45
C ARG A 71 -11.17 -7.41 2.62
N GLU A 72 -10.01 -6.80 2.45
CA GLU A 72 -9.86 -5.48 1.85
C GLU A 72 -8.92 -5.54 0.64
N LEU A 73 -9.23 -4.76 -0.40
CA LEU A 73 -8.36 -4.62 -1.55
C LEU A 73 -7.32 -3.53 -1.28
N LEU A 74 -6.03 -3.86 -1.43
CA LEU A 74 -4.93 -2.90 -1.45
C LEU A 74 -3.98 -3.24 -2.60
N LEU A 75 -3.81 -2.32 -3.53
CA LEU A 75 -2.74 -2.35 -4.53
C LEU A 75 -1.90 -1.09 -4.37
N GLN A 76 -0.59 -1.25 -4.45
CA GLN A 76 0.35 -0.15 -4.44
C GLN A 76 1.48 -0.41 -5.43
N ARG A 77 1.90 0.65 -6.13
CA ARG A 77 3.18 0.67 -6.84
C ARG A 77 3.82 2.04 -6.74
N PHE A 78 5.11 2.10 -7.02
CA PHE A 78 5.83 3.36 -7.19
C PHE A 78 5.71 3.88 -8.62
N THR A 79 5.83 5.19 -8.77
CA THR A 79 5.88 5.89 -10.07
C THR A 79 7.25 6.50 -10.27
N THR A 80 7.55 6.81 -11.53
CA THR A 80 8.80 7.44 -11.93
C THR A 80 8.56 8.75 -12.65
N SER A 81 9.63 9.56 -12.75
CA SER A 81 9.63 10.84 -13.46
C SER A 81 9.19 10.73 -14.94
N ASN A 82 9.42 9.58 -15.57
CA ASN A 82 9.04 9.28 -16.95
C ASN A 82 7.54 9.01 -17.15
N GLU A 83 6.77 8.81 -16.07
CA GLU A 83 5.35 8.54 -16.17
C GLU A 83 4.54 9.82 -16.49
N PRO A 84 3.74 9.84 -17.57
CA PRO A 84 3.04 11.06 -17.99
C PRO A 84 1.93 11.44 -17.01
N LEU A 85 1.89 12.72 -16.62
CA LEU A 85 0.87 13.27 -15.71
C LEU A 85 -0.56 13.15 -16.24
N THR A 86 -0.75 13.22 -17.55
CA THR A 86 -2.08 13.20 -18.20
C THR A 86 -2.65 11.79 -18.33
N ALA A 87 -1.82 10.76 -18.25
CA ALA A 87 -2.23 9.38 -18.49
C ALA A 87 -1.42 8.34 -17.68
N PRO A 88 -1.27 8.51 -16.34
CA PRO A 88 -0.64 7.51 -15.48
C PRO A 88 -1.29 6.14 -15.70
N GLY A 89 -0.51 5.13 -16.08
CA GLY A 89 -1.01 3.79 -16.42
C GLY A 89 -1.44 3.52 -17.86
N ARG A 90 -1.47 4.51 -18.77
CA ARG A 90 -1.68 4.23 -20.21
C ARG A 90 -0.38 3.98 -20.98
N THR A 91 0.76 4.23 -20.34
CA THR A 91 2.07 3.88 -20.87
C THR A 91 2.44 2.46 -20.45
N ASN A 92 3.13 1.73 -21.32
CA ASN A 92 3.72 0.45 -20.92
C ASN A 92 4.68 0.69 -19.77
N MET A 93 4.46 0.01 -18.64
CA MET A 93 5.22 0.22 -17.42
C MET A 93 6.73 0.10 -17.67
N LYS A 94 7.14 -0.84 -18.52
CA LYS A 94 8.55 -1.06 -18.87
C LYS A 94 9.23 0.19 -19.44
N ASP A 95 8.47 1.04 -20.15
CA ASP A 95 9.02 2.23 -20.81
C ASP A 95 9.26 3.38 -19.82
N VAL A 96 8.66 3.30 -18.62
CA VAL A 96 8.78 4.34 -17.59
C VAL A 96 9.64 3.92 -16.39
N MET A 97 9.91 2.62 -16.21
CA MET A 97 10.63 2.12 -15.02
C MET A 97 12.04 2.70 -14.81
N ASP A 98 12.72 3.12 -15.87
CA ASP A 98 14.10 3.63 -15.80
C ASP A 98 14.20 5.09 -15.30
N GLY A 99 13.06 5.74 -15.01
CA GLY A 99 13.03 7.08 -14.42
C GLY A 99 13.30 7.10 -12.92
N GLU A 100 13.57 8.28 -12.38
CA GLU A 100 13.73 8.46 -10.93
C GLU A 100 12.40 8.24 -10.20
N LEU A 101 12.43 7.53 -9.06
CA LEU A 101 11.24 7.34 -8.23
C LEU A 101 10.75 8.68 -7.69
N ASP A 102 9.49 8.99 -7.95
CA ASP A 102 8.94 10.31 -7.64
C ASP A 102 7.57 10.27 -6.96
N GLY A 103 7.01 9.08 -6.76
CA GLY A 103 5.64 8.97 -6.31
C GLY A 103 5.15 7.54 -6.13
N SER A 104 3.87 7.43 -5.84
CA SER A 104 3.18 6.16 -5.67
C SER A 104 1.71 6.28 -6.04
N ILE A 105 1.19 5.25 -6.70
CA ILE A 105 -0.24 5.02 -6.89
C ILE A 105 -0.68 3.97 -5.88
N VAL A 106 -1.76 4.28 -5.16
CA VAL A 106 -2.39 3.39 -4.18
C VAL A 106 -3.86 3.28 -4.54
N LEU A 107 -4.32 2.05 -4.78
CA LEU A 107 -5.73 1.69 -4.85
C LEU A 107 -6.08 0.97 -3.55
N TYR A 108 -6.91 1.60 -2.73
CA TYR A 108 -7.45 1.00 -1.52
C TYR A 108 -8.96 0.92 -1.62
N GLN A 109 -9.50 -0.28 -1.50
CA GLN A 109 -10.91 -0.59 -1.70
C GLN A 109 -11.43 -0.06 -3.04
N ASN A 110 -12.18 1.03 -3.03
CA ASN A 110 -12.77 1.65 -4.23
C ASN A 110 -12.12 3.01 -4.59
N ARG A 111 -11.03 3.39 -3.92
CA ARG A 111 -10.38 4.71 -4.09
C ARG A 111 -8.96 4.56 -4.58
N LEU A 112 -8.63 5.22 -5.70
CA LEU A 112 -7.29 5.30 -6.24
C LEU A 112 -6.72 6.69 -6.04
N LYS A 113 -5.56 6.78 -5.38
CA LYS A 113 -4.82 8.01 -5.17
C LYS A 113 -3.44 7.91 -5.80
N TRP A 114 -3.07 8.91 -6.58
CA TRP A 114 -1.70 9.11 -7.05
C TRP A 114 -1.08 10.29 -6.33
N ARG A 115 0.05 10.04 -5.66
CA ARG A 115 0.87 11.11 -5.09
C ARG A 115 2.21 11.15 -5.79
N ARG A 116 2.64 12.33 -6.24
CA ARG A 116 4.01 12.62 -6.72
C ARG A 116 4.60 13.75 -5.91
N GLU A 117 5.84 13.57 -5.51
CA GLU A 117 6.60 14.54 -4.70
C GLU A 117 5.81 14.97 -3.45
N GLY A 118 5.14 14.02 -2.80
CA GLY A 118 4.28 14.25 -1.64
C GLY A 118 2.88 14.82 -1.95
N ASN A 119 2.68 15.40 -3.13
CA ASN A 119 1.43 16.06 -3.52
C ASN A 119 0.43 15.10 -4.16
N LEU A 120 -0.86 15.22 -3.80
CA LEU A 120 -1.94 14.49 -4.46
C LEU A 120 -2.15 15.01 -5.88
N LYS A 121 -1.95 14.16 -6.89
CA LYS A 121 -2.10 14.49 -8.31
C LYS A 121 -3.39 13.94 -8.92
N LEU A 122 -3.86 12.80 -8.43
CA LEU A 122 -5.09 12.16 -8.88
C LEU A 122 -5.81 11.51 -7.70
N SER A 123 -7.13 11.65 -7.65
CA SER A 123 -7.99 10.93 -6.72
C SER A 123 -9.24 10.47 -7.49
N LEU A 124 -9.43 9.17 -7.60
CA LEU A 124 -10.58 8.54 -8.26
C LEU A 124 -11.34 7.71 -7.23
N GLU A 125 -12.66 7.67 -7.38
CA GLU A 125 -13.54 6.79 -6.64
C GLU A 125 -14.39 5.99 -7.62
N PHE A 126 -14.34 4.67 -7.50
CA PHE A 126 -15.05 3.74 -8.37
C PHE A 126 -16.39 3.36 -7.74
N ARG A 127 -17.44 3.39 -8.56
CA ARG A 127 -18.82 3.04 -8.17
C ARG A 127 -19.17 1.61 -8.55
N THR A 128 -18.42 1.01 -9.48
CA THR A 128 -18.65 -0.35 -9.94
C THR A 128 -17.37 -1.17 -9.96
N GLU A 129 -17.50 -2.49 -9.84
CA GLU A 129 -16.37 -3.41 -10.03
C GLU A 129 -15.76 -3.30 -11.42
N ALA A 130 -16.57 -3.09 -12.45
CA ALA A 130 -16.07 -2.95 -13.83
C ALA A 130 -15.10 -1.75 -13.95
N GLU A 131 -15.44 -0.61 -13.34
CA GLU A 131 -14.56 0.57 -13.29
C GLU A 131 -13.26 0.27 -12.53
N ARG A 132 -13.37 -0.44 -11.39
CA ARG A 132 -12.19 -0.78 -10.57
C ARG A 132 -11.27 -1.77 -11.28
N VAL A 133 -11.81 -2.81 -11.92
CA VAL A 133 -11.03 -3.80 -12.69
C VAL A 133 -10.32 -3.13 -13.86
N GLU A 134 -10.99 -2.23 -14.58
CA GLU A 134 -10.34 -1.46 -15.65
C GLU A 134 -9.23 -0.55 -15.10
N ALA A 135 -9.42 0.04 -13.91
CA ALA A 135 -8.36 0.78 -13.24
C ALA A 135 -7.18 -0.11 -12.80
N ILE A 136 -7.43 -1.32 -12.32
CA ILE A 136 -6.37 -2.30 -12.00
C ILE A 136 -5.53 -2.59 -13.26
N ARG A 137 -6.19 -2.78 -14.39
CA ARG A 137 -5.54 -2.99 -15.69
C ARG A 137 -4.69 -1.79 -16.11
N LEU A 138 -5.28 -0.60 -16.12
CA LEU A 138 -4.61 0.62 -16.55
C LEU A 138 -3.47 0.99 -15.59
N TYR A 139 -3.78 1.20 -14.32
CA TYR A 139 -2.82 1.78 -13.39
C TYR A 139 -1.77 0.80 -12.90
N PHE A 140 -2.05 -0.50 -12.86
CA PHE A 140 -1.12 -1.51 -12.31
C PHE A 140 -0.63 -2.52 -13.36
N GLY A 141 -1.18 -2.52 -14.58
CA GLY A 141 -0.82 -3.49 -15.62
C GLY A 141 -1.29 -4.92 -15.31
N ILE A 142 -2.20 -5.09 -14.35
CA ILE A 142 -2.73 -6.38 -13.93
C ILE A 142 -4.01 -6.65 -14.72
N VAL A 143 -3.99 -7.67 -15.56
CA VAL A 143 -5.16 -8.11 -16.33
C VAL A 143 -5.80 -9.26 -15.56
N LEU A 144 -7.05 -9.07 -15.14
CA LEU A 144 -7.87 -10.15 -14.60
C LEU A 144 -8.68 -10.77 -15.72
N ASP A 145 -8.70 -12.10 -15.80
CA ASP A 145 -9.58 -12.79 -16.73
C ASP A 145 -11.05 -12.79 -16.23
N GLN A 146 -11.93 -13.46 -16.98
CA GLN A 146 -13.36 -13.52 -16.63
C GLN A 146 -13.63 -14.31 -15.34
N GLU A 147 -12.86 -15.36 -15.07
CA GLU A 147 -13.00 -16.19 -13.88
C GLU A 147 -12.51 -15.42 -12.65
N GLU A 148 -11.33 -14.81 -12.73
CA GLU A 148 -10.74 -13.98 -11.68
C GLU A 148 -11.62 -12.77 -11.35
N SER A 149 -12.11 -12.07 -12.38
CA SER A 149 -13.04 -10.95 -12.20
C SER A 149 -14.37 -11.44 -11.61
N GLY A 150 -14.86 -12.60 -12.05
CA GLY A 150 -16.06 -13.24 -11.51
C GLY A 150 -15.92 -13.66 -10.05
N GLY A 151 -14.71 -14.06 -9.63
CA GLY A 151 -14.38 -14.47 -8.27
C GLY A 151 -14.47 -13.35 -7.23
N ILE A 152 -14.45 -12.07 -7.66
CA ILE A 152 -14.66 -10.93 -6.76
C ILE A 152 -16.11 -10.89 -6.26
N LYS A 153 -17.06 -11.34 -7.08
CA LYS A 153 -18.50 -11.27 -6.76
C LYS A 153 -18.81 -12.09 -5.51
N GLY A 154 -19.50 -11.49 -4.55
CA GLY A 154 -19.84 -12.14 -3.29
C GLY A 154 -18.75 -12.06 -2.20
N THR A 155 -17.54 -11.58 -2.52
CA THR A 155 -16.48 -11.39 -1.54
C THR A 155 -16.73 -10.17 -0.64
N ALA A 156 -15.95 -10.05 0.44
CA ALA A 156 -16.03 -8.90 1.34
C ALA A 156 -15.54 -7.58 0.71
N SER A 157 -14.70 -7.65 -0.33
CA SER A 157 -14.11 -6.49 -1.00
C SER A 157 -14.87 -6.06 -2.25
N GLU A 158 -15.98 -6.74 -2.58
CA GLU A 158 -16.88 -6.37 -3.68
C GLU A 158 -17.49 -4.98 -3.46
N ILE A 159 -17.36 -4.09 -4.44
CA ILE A 159 -18.09 -2.83 -4.50
C ILE A 159 -19.57 -3.17 -4.72
N ARG A 160 -20.32 -3.10 -3.63
CA ARG A 160 -21.79 -3.16 -3.65
C ARG A 160 -22.33 -1.74 -3.71
N GLY A 161 -23.34 -1.53 -4.55
CA GLY A 161 -24.09 -0.29 -4.54
C GLY A 161 -24.65 -0.04 -3.14
N SER A 162 -24.09 0.96 -2.45
CA SER A 162 -24.51 1.47 -1.13
C SER A 162 -24.26 0.55 0.10
N TRP A 163 -23.09 0.71 0.73
CA TRP A 163 -22.99 0.92 2.19
C TRP A 163 -21.61 1.55 2.50
N PHE A 164 -21.59 2.84 2.85
CA PHE A 164 -20.38 3.64 3.05
C PHE A 164 -19.49 3.08 4.16
N GLY A 165 -18.23 2.76 3.82
CA GLY A 165 -17.16 2.48 4.78
C GLY A 165 -16.33 3.73 5.04
N THR A 166 -16.60 4.39 6.15
CA THR A 166 -15.78 5.47 6.74
C THR A 166 -14.45 4.91 7.21
N ALA A 167 -13.40 4.98 6.39
CA ALA A 167 -12.04 4.62 6.83
C ALA A 167 -10.95 5.60 6.35
N PHE A 168 -11.31 6.67 5.63
CA PHE A 168 -10.36 7.71 5.23
C PHE A 168 -10.98 9.07 5.48
N ASP A 169 -10.77 9.59 6.69
CA ASP A 169 -10.94 11.02 6.96
C ASP A 169 -10.03 11.83 6.03
N GLU A 170 -10.57 12.96 5.56
CA GLU A 170 -9.96 13.83 4.54
C GLU A 170 -8.71 14.59 5.01
N GLU A 171 -8.30 14.47 6.27
CA GLU A 171 -7.28 15.33 6.88
C GLU A 171 -6.06 14.63 7.48
N THR A 172 -5.91 13.32 7.34
CA THR A 172 -4.64 12.68 7.72
C THR A 172 -4.18 11.79 6.61
N ILE A 173 -3.19 12.27 5.85
CA ILE A 173 -2.10 11.52 5.21
C ILE A 173 -1.27 12.42 4.26
#